data_AF-A0A336LPM9-F1
#
_entry.id   AF-A0A336LPM9-F1
#
_cell.length_a   1.000
_cell.length_b   1.000
_cell.length_c   1.000
_cell.angle_alpha   90.00
_cell.angle_beta   90.00
_cell.angle_gamma   90.00
#
_symmetry.space_group_name_H-M   'P 1'
#
loop_
_entity.id
_entity.type
_entity.pdbx_description
1 polymer ?
#
loop_
_entity_poly.entity_id
_entity_poly.type
_entity_poly.pdbx_seq_one_letter_code
_entity_poly.pdbx_strand_id
1 'polypeptide(L)'
;MYRHLSIVVKLKRPKMIEFLKIKSIDPAVDAYPLMDTPVTIMTLIFLYLMTVFQAGPKYMANRKPFQLKPVLALYNLFQVFSCIYIIIKLHEQGLSFKNTWKCIPTTKVHDDVWYARLNTFSFILFVKAAEFLETVFFVLRKKQNQVSLLHVYHHISTLLLFWWNFKTSADIMEVFIIQINCYVHVIMYFYYFLALYEPLQNVLKKVKPFITAVQMIQFVLIFGHVAVALWPSCAVDKFAFLPHLPNICLIFYMFYQFFVNSYTKIPEVDEYPLMSSPAPILVMTAIYLFVVLKLGPAYMEKRKPYDLRKFLIFYNLFQICACYWAAAKFTELGFSFRNTWQCIPSKLEVNENWRGKMKVGMFLLFVRGIEVVETLCFVLRKKQNQVTFLHIYHHISVFWLLWLTIKISAGDMELFVMVLNLYVHVVMYIYYFLALFKPMQMILRPIKPAITIMQMTQFVLMFGHVVTALKPSCHVNKTLFYSFLPNVVIIFYLFYDFYKKAYNNKKAAQLEKCVQMKTLINCNNNNNINNVKLEGKTQ
;
A
#
# COMPACT_ATOMS: atom_id res chain seq x y z
N MET A 1 13.65 20.20 21.62
CA MET A 1 12.77 19.02 21.58
C MET A 1 13.19 18.01 22.67
N TYR A 2 13.18 18.44 23.94
CA TYR A 2 13.75 17.71 25.10
C TYR A 2 12.80 17.83 26.32
N ARG A 3 11.48 17.71 26.11
CA ARG A 3 10.50 17.95 27.19
C ARG A 3 9.39 16.89 27.33
N HIS A 4 9.53 15.73 26.68
CA HIS A 4 8.56 14.63 26.78
C HIS A 4 9.12 13.31 27.35
N LEU A 5 10.32 13.31 27.94
CA LEU A 5 10.91 12.12 28.57
C LEU A 5 10.68 12.04 30.10
N SER A 6 9.63 12.69 30.63
CA SER A 6 9.30 12.69 32.06
C SER A 6 8.08 11.84 32.42
N ILE A 7 7.72 10.84 31.60
CA ILE A 7 6.64 9.87 31.89
C ILE A 7 7.20 8.52 32.38
N VAL A 8 8.51 8.40 32.63
CA VAL A 8 9.10 7.20 33.21
C VAL A 8 9.46 7.47 34.67
N VAL A 9 8.94 6.62 35.56
CA VAL A 9 9.17 6.53 37.02
C VAL A 9 8.34 7.45 37.93
N LYS A 10 7.05 7.13 38.05
CA LYS A 10 6.33 7.21 39.34
C LYS A 10 5.69 5.86 39.66
N LEU A 11 6.50 4.80 39.70
CA LEU A 11 6.12 3.52 40.30
C LEU A 11 6.13 3.69 41.82
N LYS A 12 4.96 3.60 42.46
CA LYS A 12 4.84 3.57 43.93
C LYS A 12 5.71 2.40 44.46
N ARG A 13 6.68 2.69 45.35
CA ARG A 13 7.56 1.71 46.04
C ARG A 13 6.91 0.35 46.37
N PRO A 14 5.67 0.27 46.92
CA PRO A 14 5.06 -1.04 47.23
C PRO A 14 4.76 -1.93 46.00
N LYS A 15 4.37 -1.37 44.85
CA LYS A 15 4.06 -2.16 43.64
C LYS A 15 5.31 -2.68 42.92
N MET A 16 6.43 -1.99 43.06
CA MET A 16 7.72 -2.43 42.53
C MET A 16 8.27 -3.63 43.34
N ILE A 17 8.04 -3.65 44.66
CA ILE A 17 8.39 -4.78 45.54
C ILE A 17 7.53 -6.01 45.22
N GLU A 18 6.28 -5.82 44.81
CA GLU A 18 5.37 -6.89 44.36
C GLU A 18 5.79 -7.46 43.00
N PHE A 19 6.22 -6.62 42.05
CA PHE A 19 6.79 -7.03 40.76
C PHE A 19 8.14 -7.79 40.91
N LEU A 20 8.95 -7.43 41.91
CA LEU A 20 10.18 -8.15 42.27
C LEU A 20 9.92 -9.52 42.92
N LYS A 21 8.67 -9.80 43.31
CA LYS A 21 8.22 -11.06 43.93
C LYS A 21 7.31 -11.86 43.00
N ILE A 22 7.51 -11.80 41.68
CA ILE A 22 6.92 -12.80 40.76
C ILE A 22 7.55 -14.14 41.13
N LYS A 23 6.88 -14.85 42.04
CA LYS A 23 7.27 -16.18 42.49
C LYS A 23 7.03 -17.10 41.29
N SER A 24 8.05 -17.87 40.91
CA SER A 24 7.85 -18.92 39.92
C SER A 24 6.76 -19.87 40.41
N ILE A 25 6.07 -20.49 39.46
CA ILE A 25 5.10 -21.52 39.79
C ILE A 25 5.76 -22.76 40.40
N ASP A 26 7.01 -23.04 40.03
CA ASP A 26 7.81 -24.18 40.51
C ASP A 26 9.18 -23.66 41.00
N PRO A 27 9.53 -23.84 42.29
CA PRO A 27 10.84 -23.48 42.82
C PRO A 27 12.02 -24.08 42.03
N ALA A 28 11.82 -25.20 41.34
CA ALA A 28 12.85 -25.79 40.48
C ALA A 28 13.22 -24.87 39.31
N VAL A 29 12.29 -24.04 38.81
CA VAL A 29 12.56 -23.06 37.74
C VAL A 29 13.50 -21.96 38.25
N ASP A 30 13.38 -21.54 39.52
CA ASP A 30 14.23 -20.49 40.10
C ASP A 30 15.70 -20.90 40.24
N ALA A 31 15.98 -22.21 40.24
CA ALA A 31 17.34 -22.73 40.28
C ALA A 31 18.08 -22.59 38.94
N TYR A 32 17.36 -22.34 37.83
CA TYR A 32 17.98 -22.17 36.52
C TYR A 32 18.59 -20.77 36.35
N PRO A 33 19.68 -20.66 35.57
CA PRO A 33 20.30 -19.36 35.30
C PRO A 33 19.31 -18.37 34.67
N LEU A 34 19.39 -17.09 35.09
CA LEU A 34 18.51 -15.99 34.65
C LEU A 34 17.03 -16.09 35.08
N MET A 35 16.66 -17.12 35.85
CA MET A 35 15.28 -17.33 36.31
C MET A 35 15.04 -16.90 37.75
N ASP A 36 16.09 -16.62 38.52
CA ASP A 36 16.06 -16.20 39.93
C ASP A 36 15.16 -14.96 40.14
N THR A 37 15.39 -13.91 39.37
CA THR A 37 14.69 -12.63 39.50
C THR A 37 14.44 -11.99 38.12
N PRO A 38 13.37 -11.20 37.94
CA PRO A 38 13.19 -10.40 36.73
C PRO A 38 14.30 -9.36 36.52
N VAL A 39 15.08 -9.05 37.56
CA VAL A 39 16.15 -8.04 37.48
C VAL A 39 17.29 -8.52 36.58
N THR A 40 17.61 -9.82 36.59
CA THR A 40 18.72 -10.36 35.77
C THR A 40 18.42 -10.22 34.28
N ILE A 41 17.23 -10.62 33.83
CA ILE A 41 16.83 -10.48 32.42
C ILE A 41 16.70 -9.01 31.98
N MET A 42 16.18 -8.14 32.86
CA MET A 42 16.07 -6.71 32.56
C MET A 42 17.45 -6.04 32.49
N THR A 43 18.39 -6.47 33.34
CA THR A 43 19.78 -5.99 33.29
C THR A 43 20.46 -6.42 32.00
N LEU A 44 20.26 -7.66 31.56
CA LEU A 44 20.78 -8.14 30.27
C LEU A 44 20.27 -7.31 29.10
N ILE A 45 18.96 -7.03 29.05
CA ILE A 45 18.35 -6.19 28.01
C ILE A 45 18.89 -4.75 28.07
N PHE A 46 19.04 -4.19 29.26
CA PHE A 46 19.62 -2.86 29.44
C PHE A 46 21.06 -2.79 28.91
N LEU A 47 21.91 -3.76 29.26
CA LEU A 47 23.28 -3.85 28.77
C LEU A 47 23.33 -4.01 27.25
N TYR A 48 22.44 -4.83 26.67
CA TYR A 48 22.28 -4.97 25.23
C TYR A 48 21.94 -3.64 24.55
N LEU A 49 20.92 -2.93 25.04
CA LEU A 49 20.50 -1.64 24.48
C LEU A 49 21.61 -0.58 24.58
N MET A 50 22.29 -0.52 25.73
CA MET A 50 23.44 0.38 25.93
C MET A 50 24.58 0.05 24.96
N THR A 51 24.85 -1.24 24.74
CA THR A 51 25.88 -1.70 23.80
C THR A 51 25.53 -1.32 22.36
N VAL A 52 24.31 -1.57 21.93
CA VAL A 52 23.90 -1.40 20.52
C VAL A 52 23.67 0.07 20.13
N PHE A 53 23.12 0.90 21.03
CA PHE A 53 22.79 2.29 20.70
C PHE A 53 23.82 3.32 21.16
N GLN A 54 24.62 3.02 22.18
CA GLN A 54 25.55 4.00 22.74
C GLN A 54 27.01 3.54 22.66
N ALA A 55 27.39 2.50 23.40
CA ALA A 55 28.79 2.12 23.56
C ALA A 55 29.41 1.61 22.26
N GLY A 56 28.73 0.72 21.54
CA GLY A 56 29.20 0.15 20.28
C GLY A 56 29.37 1.18 19.16
N PRO A 57 28.36 2.02 18.86
CA PRO A 57 28.50 3.08 17.85
C PRO A 57 29.61 4.09 18.20
N LYS A 58 29.73 4.50 19.47
CA LYS A 58 30.82 5.37 19.93
C LYS A 58 32.19 4.71 19.75
N TYR A 59 32.33 3.44 20.12
CA TYR A 59 33.56 2.67 19.94
C TYR A 59 33.96 2.53 18.47
N MET A 60 32.97 2.35 17.59
CA MET A 60 33.20 2.17 16.15
C MET A 60 33.36 3.47 15.38
N ALA A 61 33.06 4.65 15.95
CA ALA A 61 33.06 5.93 15.24
C ALA A 61 34.34 6.15 14.42
N ASN A 62 35.50 6.01 15.07
CA ASN A 62 36.82 6.24 14.49
C ASN A 62 37.53 4.97 13.98
N ARG A 63 36.82 3.84 13.88
CA ARG A 63 37.40 2.54 13.47
C ARG A 63 36.89 2.10 12.10
N LYS A 64 37.69 1.31 11.38
CA LYS A 64 37.24 0.61 10.17
C LYS A 64 36.29 -0.54 10.56
N PRO A 65 35.31 -0.90 9.71
CA PRO A 65 34.41 -2.02 9.99
C PRO A 65 35.20 -3.33 10.12
N PHE A 66 34.90 -4.12 11.16
CA PHE A 66 35.61 -5.39 11.39
C PHE A 66 35.25 -6.45 10.35
N GLN A 67 36.26 -7.22 9.92
CA GLN A 67 36.08 -8.35 9.00
C GLN A 67 35.72 -9.62 9.78
N LEU A 68 34.44 -9.75 10.13
CA LEU A 68 33.94 -10.84 10.98
C LEU A 68 33.41 -12.05 10.19
N LYS A 69 33.82 -12.26 8.93
CA LYS A 69 33.29 -13.35 8.08
C LYS A 69 33.37 -14.73 8.78
N PRO A 70 34.51 -15.18 9.35
CA PRO A 70 34.60 -16.47 10.03
C PRO A 70 33.74 -16.56 11.29
N VAL A 71 33.71 -15.48 12.07
CA VAL A 71 32.91 -15.40 13.30
C VAL A 71 31.41 -15.49 12.99
N LEU A 72 30.95 -14.77 11.97
CA LEU A 72 29.56 -14.83 11.49
C LEU A 72 29.20 -16.21 10.94
N ALA A 73 30.13 -16.85 10.21
CA ALA A 73 29.92 -18.19 9.69
C ALA A 73 29.72 -19.20 10.84
N LEU A 74 30.61 -19.17 11.83
CA LEU A 74 30.52 -20.02 13.02
C LEU A 74 29.24 -19.73 13.83
N TYR A 75 28.92 -18.45 14.03
CA TYR A 75 27.71 -18.04 14.74
C TYR A 75 26.43 -18.52 14.05
N ASN A 76 26.31 -18.32 12.73
CA ASN A 76 25.13 -18.75 11.98
C ASN A 76 24.99 -20.29 12.00
N LEU A 77 26.10 -21.04 11.89
CA LEU A 77 26.06 -22.50 12.01
C LEU A 77 25.70 -22.94 13.43
N PHE A 78 26.24 -22.29 14.46
CA PHE A 78 25.88 -22.53 15.85
C PHE A 78 24.37 -22.34 16.08
N GLN A 79 23.78 -21.28 15.53
CA GLN A 79 22.34 -21.03 15.60
C GLN A 79 21.52 -22.13 14.89
N VAL A 80 21.96 -22.55 13.69
CA VAL A 80 21.32 -23.66 12.95
C VAL A 80 21.36 -24.95 13.77
N PHE A 81 22.53 -25.36 14.27
CA PHE A 81 22.67 -26.59 15.05
C PHE A 81 21.91 -26.53 16.38
N SER A 82 21.90 -25.37 17.05
CA SER A 82 21.12 -25.19 18.28
C SER A 82 19.63 -25.34 18.04
N CYS A 83 19.09 -24.76 16.95
CA CYS A 83 17.68 -24.92 16.59
C CYS A 83 17.34 -26.38 16.25
N ILE A 84 18.21 -27.08 15.51
CA ILE A 84 18.04 -28.51 15.21
C ILE A 84 18.03 -29.35 16.51
N TYR A 85 18.98 -29.10 17.41
CA TYR A 85 19.07 -29.79 18.69
C TYR A 85 17.79 -29.59 19.53
N ILE A 86 17.28 -28.36 19.61
CA ILE A 86 16.02 -28.04 20.30
C ILE A 86 14.87 -28.84 19.69
N ILE A 87 14.75 -28.87 18.35
CA ILE A 87 13.70 -29.62 17.67
C ILE A 87 13.75 -31.12 18.00
N ILE A 88 14.94 -31.72 18.00
CA ILE A 88 15.15 -33.14 18.33
C ILE A 88 14.74 -33.41 19.78
N LYS A 89 15.23 -32.61 20.74
CA LYS A 89 14.92 -32.78 22.16
C LYS A 89 13.43 -32.67 22.46
N LEU A 90 12.74 -31.74 21.81
CA LEU A 90 11.29 -31.61 21.97
C LEU A 90 10.54 -32.82 21.38
N HIS A 91 10.99 -33.36 20.25
CA HIS A 91 10.40 -34.58 19.68
C HIS A 91 10.62 -35.83 20.55
N GLU A 92 11.82 -36.00 21.11
CA GLU A 92 12.14 -37.09 22.05
C GLU A 92 11.23 -37.05 23.30
N GLN A 93 10.81 -35.85 23.72
CA GLN A 93 9.87 -35.63 24.82
C GLN A 93 8.40 -35.88 24.43
N GLY A 94 8.13 -36.43 23.24
CA GLY A 94 6.78 -36.72 22.73
C GLY A 94 6.01 -35.48 22.24
N LEU A 95 6.68 -34.34 22.11
CA LEU A 95 6.07 -33.07 21.72
C LEU A 95 6.16 -32.94 20.20
N SER A 96 5.12 -33.38 19.51
CA SER A 96 5.03 -33.34 18.04
C SER A 96 3.92 -32.40 17.57
N PHE A 97 4.02 -31.95 16.31
CA PHE A 97 3.00 -31.14 15.64
C PHE A 97 1.59 -31.75 15.63
N LYS A 98 1.44 -33.06 15.85
CA LYS A 98 0.13 -33.72 15.99
C LYS A 98 -0.76 -33.11 17.09
N ASN A 99 -0.13 -32.45 18.05
CA ASN A 99 -0.78 -31.85 19.21
C ASN A 99 -1.01 -30.33 19.07
N THR A 100 -0.60 -29.73 17.95
CA THR A 100 -0.61 -28.27 17.73
C THR A 100 -1.97 -27.63 18.04
N TRP A 101 -3.05 -28.10 17.41
CA TRP A 101 -4.35 -27.44 17.51
C TRP A 101 -5.20 -27.93 18.69
N LYS A 102 -4.62 -28.70 19.60
CA LYS A 102 -5.31 -29.22 20.79
C LYS A 102 -4.97 -28.35 21.99
N CYS A 103 -5.96 -28.13 22.85
CA CYS A 103 -5.69 -27.63 24.18
C CYS A 103 -5.09 -28.75 25.02
N ILE A 104 -3.82 -28.61 25.41
CA ILE A 104 -3.13 -29.58 26.27
C ILE A 104 -2.67 -28.84 27.52
N PRO A 105 -3.33 -29.04 28.66
CA PRO A 105 -2.87 -28.44 29.91
C PRO A 105 -1.58 -29.12 30.37
N THR A 106 -0.66 -28.32 30.89
CA THR A 106 0.55 -28.85 31.53
C THR A 106 0.22 -29.52 32.85
N THR A 107 0.41 -30.83 32.94
CA THR A 107 0.41 -31.55 34.21
C THR A 107 1.74 -31.32 34.92
N LYS A 108 1.72 -30.75 36.14
CA LYS A 108 2.90 -30.48 36.97
C LYS A 108 3.34 -31.72 37.76
N VAL A 109 3.52 -32.84 37.06
CA VAL A 109 4.07 -34.05 37.66
C VAL A 109 5.58 -33.92 37.56
N HIS A 110 6.29 -33.95 38.69
CA HIS A 110 7.76 -33.86 38.73
C HIS A 110 8.40 -35.18 38.31
N ASP A 111 8.18 -35.57 37.06
CA ASP A 111 8.79 -36.73 36.42
C ASP A 111 10.04 -36.35 35.60
N ASP A 112 10.74 -37.36 35.07
CA ASP A 112 11.94 -37.13 34.25
C ASP A 112 11.63 -36.27 33.01
N VAL A 113 10.41 -36.35 32.48
CA VAL A 113 9.96 -35.59 31.30
C VAL A 113 9.83 -34.09 31.64
N TRP A 114 9.33 -33.76 32.84
CA TRP A 114 9.25 -32.40 33.36
C TRP A 114 10.64 -31.76 33.46
N TYR A 115 11.58 -32.41 34.16
CA TYR A 115 12.94 -31.86 34.31
C TYR A 115 13.70 -31.81 32.99
N ALA A 116 13.50 -32.79 32.09
CA ALA A 116 14.03 -32.73 30.73
C ALA A 116 13.50 -31.51 29.96
N ARG A 117 12.22 -31.16 30.14
CA ARG A 117 11.64 -29.95 29.54
C ARG A 117 12.25 -28.68 30.12
N LEU A 118 12.39 -28.57 31.44
CA LEU A 118 12.99 -27.40 32.08
C LEU A 118 14.44 -27.18 31.61
N ASN A 119 15.21 -28.26 31.47
CA ASN A 119 16.56 -28.22 30.90
C ASN A 119 16.56 -27.70 29.45
N THR A 120 15.65 -28.21 28.61
CA THR A 120 15.48 -27.72 27.23
C THR A 120 15.06 -26.24 27.20
N PHE A 121 14.16 -25.81 28.08
CA PHE A 121 13.70 -24.43 28.17
C PHE A 121 14.81 -23.49 28.63
N SER A 122 15.64 -23.92 29.60
CA SER A 122 16.84 -23.17 29.98
C SER A 122 17.81 -23.02 28.82
N PHE A 123 18.06 -24.09 28.04
CA PHE A 123 18.90 -24.00 26.84
C PHE A 123 18.33 -23.02 25.80
N ILE A 124 17.01 -23.03 25.58
CA ILE A 124 16.33 -22.09 24.67
C ILE A 124 16.51 -20.65 25.15
N LEU A 125 16.41 -20.39 26.45
CA LEU A 125 16.63 -19.05 27.02
C LEU A 125 18.04 -18.54 26.69
N PHE A 126 19.05 -19.40 26.80
CA PHE A 126 20.43 -19.07 26.42
C PHE A 126 20.59 -18.82 24.93
N VAL A 127 19.99 -19.65 24.08
CA VAL A 127 20.02 -19.44 22.62
C VAL A 127 19.37 -18.11 22.24
N LYS A 128 18.21 -17.78 22.84
CA LYS A 128 17.52 -16.49 22.65
C LYS A 128 18.36 -15.30 23.13
N ALA A 129 19.05 -15.43 24.26
CA ALA A 129 19.98 -14.40 24.72
C ALA A 129 21.19 -14.26 23.76
N ALA A 130 21.69 -15.36 23.19
CA ALA A 130 22.78 -15.34 22.22
C ALA A 130 22.40 -14.64 20.90
N GLU A 131 21.10 -14.58 20.55
CA GLU A 131 20.62 -13.83 19.37
C GLU A 131 20.96 -12.33 19.45
N PHE A 132 21.12 -11.76 20.65
CA PHE A 132 21.57 -10.37 20.82
C PHE A 132 22.96 -10.10 20.23
N LEU A 133 23.82 -11.12 20.12
CA LEU A 133 25.14 -10.98 19.49
C LEU A 133 25.03 -10.60 18.01
N GLU A 134 23.95 -10.97 17.32
CA GLU A 134 23.73 -10.62 15.93
C GLU A 134 23.71 -9.10 15.73
N THR A 135 23.01 -8.39 16.60
CA THR A 135 22.93 -6.93 16.57
C THR A 135 24.26 -6.28 16.91
N VAL A 136 25.03 -6.89 17.82
CA VAL A 136 26.40 -6.46 18.13
C VAL A 136 27.29 -6.60 16.89
N PHE A 137 27.18 -7.71 16.13
CA PHE A 137 27.92 -7.89 14.89
C PHE A 137 27.55 -6.85 13.82
N PHE A 138 26.28 -6.43 13.74
CA PHE A 138 25.87 -5.33 12.84
C PHE A 138 26.59 -4.03 13.18
N VAL A 139 26.66 -3.68 14.46
CA VAL A 139 27.35 -2.47 14.94
C VAL A 139 28.85 -2.54 14.63
N LEU A 140 29.51 -3.67 14.95
CA LEU A 140 30.94 -3.89 14.70
C LEU A 140 31.30 -3.87 13.20
N ARG A 141 30.34 -4.14 12.31
CA ARG A 141 30.49 -4.06 10.84
C ARG A 141 30.06 -2.73 10.25
N LYS A 142 29.68 -1.75 11.08
CA LYS A 142 29.08 -0.46 10.65
C LYS A 142 27.85 -0.63 9.75
N LYS A 143 27.01 -1.64 10.02
CA LYS A 143 25.74 -1.90 9.33
C LYS A 143 24.56 -1.40 10.16
N GLN A 144 24.59 -0.13 10.55
CA GLN A 144 23.56 0.45 11.43
C GLN A 144 22.16 0.43 10.81
N ASN A 145 22.07 0.42 9.48
CA ASN A 145 20.81 0.23 8.76
C ASN A 145 20.12 -1.12 9.04
N GLN A 146 20.87 -2.13 9.51
CA GLN A 146 20.33 -3.43 9.92
C GLN A 146 19.81 -3.41 11.38
N VAL A 147 20.25 -2.46 12.19
CA VAL A 147 19.77 -2.21 13.56
C VAL A 147 18.45 -1.43 13.49
N SER A 148 17.44 -2.07 12.91
CA SER A 148 16.10 -1.49 12.75
C SER A 148 15.30 -1.62 14.05
N LEU A 149 14.26 -0.78 14.18
CA LEU A 149 13.27 -0.90 15.26
C LEU A 149 12.66 -2.31 15.29
N LEU A 150 12.36 -2.88 14.11
CA LEU A 150 11.82 -4.23 13.97
C LEU A 150 12.75 -5.28 14.59
N HIS A 151 14.03 -5.24 14.24
CA HIS A 151 15.01 -6.22 14.73
C HIS A 151 15.18 -6.14 16.24
N VAL A 152 15.45 -4.94 16.78
CA VAL A 152 15.67 -4.73 18.23
C VAL A 152 14.41 -5.07 19.04
N TYR A 153 13.23 -4.62 18.60
CA TYR A 153 11.97 -4.92 19.28
C TYR A 153 11.69 -6.43 19.28
N HIS A 154 11.87 -7.11 18.15
CA HIS A 154 11.66 -8.56 18.03
C HIS A 154 12.55 -9.35 19.00
N HIS A 155 13.86 -9.12 19.02
CA HIS A 155 14.75 -9.89 19.88
C HIS A 155 14.48 -9.64 21.37
N ILE A 156 14.17 -8.40 21.77
CA ILE A 156 13.82 -8.09 23.17
C ILE A 156 12.48 -8.73 23.56
N SER A 157 11.44 -8.53 22.75
CA SER A 157 10.10 -9.03 23.07
C SER A 157 10.02 -10.55 23.11
N THR A 158 10.68 -11.25 22.17
CA THR A 158 10.67 -12.72 22.14
C THR A 158 11.42 -13.33 23.32
N LEU A 159 12.55 -12.73 23.75
CA LEU A 159 13.24 -13.14 24.98
C LEU A 159 12.36 -12.95 26.21
N LEU A 160 11.72 -11.78 26.35
CA LEU A 160 10.85 -11.47 27.48
C LEU A 160 9.61 -12.36 27.54
N LEU A 161 8.96 -12.61 26.41
CA LEU A 161 7.79 -13.49 26.35
C LEU A 161 8.14 -14.93 26.71
N PHE A 162 9.27 -15.42 26.20
CA PHE A 162 9.73 -16.76 26.54
C PHE A 162 10.10 -16.87 28.02
N TRP A 163 10.85 -15.90 28.55
CA TRP A 163 11.19 -15.84 29.98
C TRP A 163 9.93 -15.78 30.86
N TRP A 164 8.95 -14.96 30.46
CA TRP A 164 7.66 -14.85 31.12
C TRP A 164 6.95 -16.20 31.17
N ASN A 165 6.76 -16.84 30.01
CA ASN A 165 6.10 -18.16 29.94
C ASN A 165 6.86 -19.21 30.77
N PHE A 166 8.19 -19.25 30.67
CA PHE A 166 9.01 -20.19 31.43
C PHE A 166 8.89 -19.97 32.94
N LYS A 167 8.85 -18.71 33.40
CA LYS A 167 8.70 -18.34 34.81
C LYS A 167 7.29 -18.63 35.33
N THR A 168 6.26 -18.37 34.53
CA THR A 168 4.86 -18.44 34.97
C THR A 168 4.27 -19.82 34.81
N SER A 169 4.56 -20.60 33.77
CA SER A 169 3.81 -21.84 33.52
C SER A 169 4.63 -22.98 32.92
N ALA A 170 5.74 -22.67 32.22
CA ALA A 170 6.51 -23.64 31.43
C ALA A 170 5.60 -24.51 30.55
N ASP A 171 4.65 -23.86 29.88
CA ASP A 171 3.49 -24.54 29.35
C ASP A 171 3.83 -25.36 28.08
N ILE A 172 3.25 -26.55 27.98
CA ILE A 172 3.43 -27.43 26.82
C ILE A 172 2.92 -26.80 25.52
N MET A 173 1.92 -25.91 25.57
CA MET A 173 1.44 -25.19 24.39
C MET A 173 2.47 -24.16 23.89
N GLU A 174 3.40 -23.67 24.71
CA GLU A 174 4.50 -22.79 24.26
C GLU A 174 5.46 -23.53 23.32
N VAL A 175 5.57 -24.84 23.47
CA VAL A 175 6.46 -25.70 22.67
C VAL A 175 6.18 -25.59 21.19
N PHE A 176 4.92 -25.44 20.78
CA PHE A 176 4.58 -25.25 19.36
C PHE A 176 5.19 -23.96 18.80
N ILE A 177 5.11 -22.86 19.56
CA ILE A 177 5.67 -21.56 19.18
C ILE A 177 7.19 -21.68 19.02
N ILE A 178 7.85 -22.40 19.93
CA ILE A 178 9.29 -22.67 19.89
C ILE A 178 9.63 -23.53 18.66
N GLN A 179 8.91 -24.63 18.42
CA GLN A 179 9.19 -25.53 17.31
C GLN A 179 9.13 -24.80 15.98
N ILE A 180 8.02 -24.11 15.69
CA ILE A 180 7.86 -23.40 14.43
C ILE A 180 8.90 -22.28 14.29
N ASN A 181 9.30 -21.61 15.38
CA ASN A 181 10.39 -20.64 15.38
C ASN A 181 11.73 -21.29 15.05
N CYS A 182 12.07 -22.42 15.65
CA CYS A 182 13.30 -23.16 15.35
C CYS A 182 13.34 -23.61 13.88
N TYR A 183 12.24 -24.13 13.31
CA TYR A 183 12.21 -24.50 11.88
C TYR A 183 12.50 -23.30 10.97
N VAL A 184 11.87 -22.15 11.23
CA VAL A 184 12.11 -20.94 10.44
C VAL A 184 13.51 -20.37 10.68
N HIS A 185 14.02 -20.43 11.91
CA HIS A 185 15.37 -19.99 12.25
C HIS A 185 16.45 -20.88 11.60
N VAL A 186 16.24 -22.18 11.45
CA VAL A 186 17.13 -23.05 10.66
C VAL A 186 17.24 -22.53 9.22
N ILE A 187 16.11 -22.22 8.58
CA ILE A 187 16.09 -21.68 7.21
C ILE A 187 16.77 -20.30 7.15
N MET A 188 16.43 -19.41 8.08
CA MET A 188 16.93 -18.03 8.11
C MET A 188 18.44 -17.95 8.39
N TYR A 189 18.94 -18.65 9.42
CA TYR A 189 20.37 -18.63 9.76
C TYR A 189 21.21 -19.37 8.72
N PHE A 190 20.68 -20.44 8.12
CA PHE A 190 21.34 -21.08 6.98
C PHE A 190 21.43 -20.14 5.77
N TYR A 191 20.38 -19.36 5.51
CA TYR A 191 20.43 -18.29 4.50
C TYR A 191 21.50 -17.24 4.83
N TYR A 192 21.60 -16.80 6.08
CA TYR A 192 22.62 -15.83 6.50
C TYR A 192 24.04 -16.39 6.40
N PHE A 193 24.24 -17.68 6.68
CA PHE A 193 25.50 -18.38 6.45
C PHE A 193 25.87 -18.38 4.96
N LEU A 194 24.95 -18.79 4.08
CA LEU A 194 25.19 -18.82 2.64
C LEU A 194 25.42 -17.41 2.05
N ALA A 195 24.77 -16.38 2.62
CA ALA A 195 24.93 -14.99 2.19
C ALA A 195 26.34 -14.43 2.40
N LEU A 196 27.18 -15.08 3.22
CA LEU A 196 28.60 -14.73 3.39
C LEU A 196 29.44 -15.04 2.15
N TYR A 197 28.99 -15.95 1.29
CA TYR A 197 29.67 -16.38 0.07
C TYR A 197 29.17 -15.58 -1.15
N GLU A 198 30.04 -14.75 -1.70
CA GLU A 198 29.73 -13.82 -2.79
C GLU A 198 29.09 -14.47 -4.04
N PRO A 199 29.55 -15.65 -4.53
CA PRO A 199 28.96 -16.29 -5.71
C PRO A 199 27.48 -16.65 -5.54
N LEU A 200 27.05 -16.95 -4.31
CA LEU A 200 25.68 -17.37 -4.00
C LEU A 200 24.72 -16.19 -3.83
N GLN A 201 25.21 -14.96 -3.62
CA GLN A 201 24.38 -13.81 -3.28
C GLN A 201 23.33 -13.48 -4.35
N ASN A 202 23.64 -13.67 -5.63
CA ASN A 202 22.70 -13.39 -6.72
C ASN A 202 21.50 -14.35 -6.73
N VAL A 203 21.72 -15.62 -6.39
CA VAL A 203 20.66 -16.61 -6.24
C VAL A 203 19.87 -16.33 -4.96
N LEU A 204 20.57 -16.07 -3.85
CA LEU A 204 19.96 -15.81 -2.55
C LEU A 204 19.09 -14.54 -2.53
N LYS A 205 19.41 -13.52 -3.33
CA LYS A 205 18.55 -12.33 -3.50
C LYS A 205 17.15 -12.70 -3.98
N LYS A 206 17.02 -13.71 -4.86
CA LYS A 206 15.72 -14.19 -5.37
C LYS A 206 14.95 -14.99 -4.33
N VAL A 207 15.65 -15.68 -3.42
CA VAL A 207 15.06 -16.50 -2.35
C VAL A 207 14.59 -15.65 -1.16
N LYS A 208 15.21 -14.50 -0.94
CA LYS A 208 14.96 -13.61 0.21
C LYS A 208 13.47 -13.27 0.45
N PRO A 209 12.64 -12.93 -0.57
CA PRO A 209 11.23 -12.64 -0.36
C PRO A 209 10.45 -13.87 0.15
N PHE A 210 10.81 -15.07 -0.30
CA PHE A 210 10.17 -16.32 0.13
C PHE A 210 10.46 -16.61 1.60
N ILE A 211 11.69 -16.37 2.07
CA ILE A 211 12.03 -16.52 3.49
C ILE A 211 11.20 -15.56 4.35
N THR A 212 11.06 -14.31 3.89
CA THR A 212 10.23 -13.32 4.62
C THR A 212 8.76 -13.73 4.62
N ALA A 213 8.25 -14.31 3.52
CA ALA A 213 6.89 -14.84 3.46
C ALA A 213 6.70 -16.03 4.43
N VAL A 214 7.66 -16.95 4.53
CA VAL A 214 7.64 -18.05 5.50
C VAL A 214 7.58 -17.53 6.93
N GLN A 215 8.37 -16.51 7.27
CA GLN A 215 8.32 -15.84 8.58
C GLN A 215 6.95 -15.21 8.86
N MET A 216 6.30 -14.61 7.85
CA MET A 216 4.97 -14.05 8.01
C MET A 216 3.89 -15.12 8.20
N ILE A 217 3.97 -16.23 7.45
CA ILE A 217 3.07 -17.39 7.62
C ILE A 217 3.21 -17.97 9.03
N GLN A 218 4.44 -18.08 9.53
CA GLN A 218 4.71 -18.52 10.89
C GLN A 218 3.94 -17.67 11.92
N PHE A 219 3.95 -16.34 11.81
CA PHE A 219 3.22 -15.49 12.76
C PHE A 219 1.70 -15.71 12.71
N VAL A 220 1.12 -16.00 11.54
CA VAL A 220 -0.30 -16.35 11.41
C VAL A 220 -0.62 -17.66 12.12
N LEU A 221 0.25 -18.66 11.97
CA LEU A 221 0.08 -19.95 12.65
C LEU A 221 0.21 -19.81 14.18
N ILE A 222 1.19 -19.04 14.65
CA ILE A 222 1.36 -18.73 16.08
C ILE A 222 0.13 -17.97 16.60
N PHE A 223 -0.39 -17.00 15.86
CA PHE A 223 -1.61 -16.27 16.24
C PHE A 223 -2.80 -17.21 16.44
N GLY A 224 -3.02 -18.12 15.49
CA GLY A 224 -4.07 -19.14 15.60
C GLY A 224 -3.88 -20.03 16.84
N HIS A 225 -2.66 -20.48 17.10
CA HIS A 225 -2.33 -21.33 18.24
C HIS A 225 -2.55 -20.62 19.59
N VAL A 226 -2.09 -19.37 19.70
CA VAL A 226 -2.33 -18.55 20.90
C VAL A 226 -3.82 -18.28 21.10
N ALA A 227 -4.60 -18.12 20.03
CA ALA A 227 -6.05 -17.99 20.12
C ALA A 227 -6.72 -19.26 20.67
N VAL A 228 -6.21 -20.46 20.33
CA VAL A 228 -6.67 -21.73 20.93
C VAL A 228 -6.33 -21.77 22.42
N ALA A 229 -5.11 -21.39 22.81
CA ALA A 229 -4.69 -21.33 24.22
C ALA A 229 -5.55 -20.35 25.06
N LEU A 230 -5.95 -19.23 24.47
CA LEU A 230 -6.81 -18.23 25.12
C LEU A 230 -8.31 -18.56 25.06
N TRP A 231 -8.70 -19.64 24.36
CA TRP A 231 -10.11 -20.02 24.23
C TRP A 231 -10.72 -20.34 25.61
N PRO A 232 -11.97 -19.94 25.90
CA PRO A 232 -12.58 -20.11 27.22
C PRO A 232 -12.50 -21.54 27.76
N SER A 233 -12.73 -22.53 26.89
CA SER A 233 -12.73 -23.96 27.19
C SER A 233 -11.34 -24.59 27.38
N CYS A 234 -10.26 -23.84 27.12
CA CYS A 234 -8.90 -24.35 27.26
C CYS A 234 -8.38 -24.15 28.69
N ALA A 235 -7.92 -25.24 29.31
CA ALA A 235 -7.47 -25.29 30.70
C ALA A 235 -5.97 -24.96 30.89
N VAL A 236 -5.45 -24.00 30.11
CA VAL A 236 -4.07 -23.50 30.24
C VAL A 236 -4.03 -22.18 31.01
N ASP A 237 -2.85 -21.81 31.50
CA ASP A 237 -2.66 -20.52 32.15
C ASP A 237 -2.75 -19.37 31.12
N LYS A 238 -3.92 -18.76 31.04
CA LYS A 238 -4.20 -17.63 30.14
C LYS A 238 -3.28 -16.45 30.41
N PHE A 239 -2.79 -16.29 31.64
CA PHE A 239 -1.88 -15.20 32.01
C PHE A 239 -0.51 -15.33 31.33
N ALA A 240 -0.06 -16.56 31.07
CA ALA A 240 1.18 -16.83 30.32
C ALA A 240 1.07 -16.41 28.85
N PHE A 241 -0.08 -16.68 28.21
CA PHE A 241 -0.27 -16.47 26.76
C PHE A 241 -0.83 -15.09 26.39
N LEU A 242 -1.48 -14.38 27.32
CA LEU A 242 -2.11 -13.08 27.04
C LEU A 242 -1.14 -12.03 26.44
N PRO A 243 0.12 -11.90 26.89
CA PRO A 243 1.06 -10.94 26.32
C PRO A 243 1.51 -11.27 24.89
N HIS A 244 1.38 -12.52 24.44
CA HIS A 244 1.80 -12.93 23.09
C HIS A 244 0.90 -12.30 22.01
N LEU A 245 -0.40 -12.14 22.27
CA LEU A 245 -1.36 -11.64 21.29
C LEU A 245 -1.02 -10.23 20.75
N PRO A 246 -0.88 -9.18 21.59
CA PRO A 246 -0.50 -7.86 21.10
C PRO A 246 0.89 -7.85 20.45
N ASN A 247 1.82 -8.68 20.94
CA ASN A 247 3.16 -8.76 20.38
C ASN A 247 3.17 -9.34 18.96
N ILE A 248 2.46 -10.44 18.72
CA ILE A 248 2.37 -11.09 17.41
C ILE A 248 1.71 -10.14 16.40
N CYS A 249 0.63 -9.45 16.78
CA CYS A 249 -0.01 -8.45 15.91
C CYS A 249 0.96 -7.33 15.51
N LEU A 250 1.74 -6.80 16.46
CA LEU A 250 2.71 -5.75 16.20
C LEU A 250 3.86 -6.23 15.31
N ILE A 251 4.45 -7.39 15.61
CA ILE A 251 5.54 -7.97 14.81
C ILE A 251 5.04 -8.27 13.39
N PHE A 252 3.85 -8.86 13.24
CA PHE A 252 3.26 -9.11 11.93
C PHE A 252 3.11 -7.83 11.12
N TYR A 253 2.60 -6.75 11.73
CA TYR A 253 2.51 -5.44 11.08
C TYR A 253 3.89 -4.90 10.63
N MET A 254 4.90 -4.99 11.51
CA MET A 254 6.25 -4.52 11.19
C MET A 254 6.91 -5.36 10.08
N PHE A 255 6.71 -6.67 10.06
CA PHE A 255 7.16 -7.55 8.98
C PHE A 255 6.42 -7.30 7.67
N TYR A 256 5.11 -7.04 7.72
CA TYR A 256 4.33 -6.63 6.55
C TYR A 256 4.85 -5.31 5.97
N GLN A 257 5.08 -4.29 6.81
CA GLN A 257 5.72 -3.06 6.37
C GLN A 257 7.11 -3.31 5.78
N PHE A 258 7.94 -4.14 6.42
CA PHE A 258 9.26 -4.49 5.90
C PHE A 258 9.17 -5.18 4.53
N PHE A 259 8.22 -6.09 4.34
CA PHE A 259 7.99 -6.80 3.09
C PHE A 259 7.60 -5.85 1.97
N VAL A 260 6.63 -4.97 2.23
CA VAL A 260 6.21 -3.93 1.28
C VAL A 260 7.40 -3.02 0.96
N ASN A 261 8.07 -2.49 1.97
CA ASN A 261 9.17 -1.55 1.79
C ASN A 261 10.38 -2.14 1.06
N SER A 262 10.68 -3.43 1.27
CA SER A 262 11.89 -4.06 0.75
C SER A 262 11.70 -4.75 -0.60
N TYR A 263 10.49 -5.21 -0.92
CA TYR A 263 10.23 -6.05 -2.10
C TYR A 263 9.25 -5.43 -3.09
N THR A 264 8.47 -4.42 -2.69
CA THR A 264 7.46 -3.81 -3.58
C THR A 264 7.76 -2.36 -3.96
N LYS A 265 8.74 -1.71 -3.30
CA LYS A 265 9.10 -0.31 -3.58
C LYS A 265 10.22 -0.17 -4.59
N ILE A 266 10.06 0.78 -5.51
CA ILE A 266 11.13 1.33 -6.36
C ILE A 266 11.71 2.53 -5.59
N PRO A 267 12.94 2.46 -5.03
CA PRO A 267 13.45 3.47 -4.09
C PRO A 267 13.45 4.91 -4.64
N GLU A 268 13.69 5.06 -5.94
CA GLU A 268 13.71 6.35 -6.63
C GLU A 268 12.30 6.97 -6.79
N VAL A 269 11.26 6.13 -6.71
CA VAL A 269 9.83 6.40 -6.47
C VAL A 269 9.54 7.53 -5.47
N ASP A 270 9.96 7.21 -4.26
CA ASP A 270 9.44 7.78 -3.02
C ASP A 270 10.06 9.15 -2.70
N GLU A 271 11.17 9.49 -3.36
CA GLU A 271 11.85 10.79 -3.24
C GLU A 271 11.09 11.91 -3.95
N TYR A 272 10.27 11.59 -4.95
CA TYR A 272 9.47 12.59 -5.65
C TYR A 272 8.35 13.15 -4.75
N PRO A 273 8.01 14.45 -4.89
CA PRO A 273 6.95 15.07 -4.11
C PRO A 273 5.63 14.34 -4.32
N LEU A 274 4.83 14.19 -3.25
CA LEU A 274 3.53 13.48 -3.25
C LEU A 274 3.61 11.95 -3.48
N MET A 275 4.80 11.35 -3.61
CA MET A 275 4.96 9.90 -3.88
C MET A 275 5.27 9.05 -2.64
N SER A 276 5.65 9.66 -1.51
CA SER A 276 6.05 8.93 -0.30
C SER A 276 4.94 8.04 0.29
N SER A 277 3.69 8.49 0.20
CA SER A 277 2.50 7.75 0.67
C SER A 277 1.26 8.20 -0.13
N PRO A 278 0.14 7.45 -0.09
CA PRO A 278 -1.12 7.90 -0.70
C PRO A 278 -1.81 9.04 0.07
N ALA A 279 -1.35 9.36 1.28
CA ALA A 279 -2.00 10.34 2.15
C ALA A 279 -2.11 11.76 1.54
N PRO A 280 -1.09 12.33 0.87
CA PRO A 280 -1.20 13.64 0.23
C PRO A 280 -2.30 13.69 -0.84
N ILE A 281 -2.41 12.64 -1.66
CA ILE A 281 -3.43 12.54 -2.71
C ILE A 281 -4.84 12.43 -2.10
N LEU A 282 -5.00 11.67 -1.01
CA LEU A 282 -6.27 11.60 -0.25
C LEU A 282 -6.67 12.97 0.29
N VAL A 283 -5.74 13.67 0.94
CA VAL A 283 -5.99 15.01 1.50
C VAL A 283 -6.37 16.00 0.40
N MET A 284 -5.64 16.01 -0.73
CA MET A 284 -5.97 16.87 -1.88
C MET A 284 -7.37 16.56 -2.44
N THR A 285 -7.72 15.29 -2.57
CA THR A 285 -9.05 14.85 -3.04
C THR A 285 -10.16 15.30 -2.08
N ALA A 286 -9.94 15.15 -0.77
CA ALA A 286 -10.90 15.57 0.25
C ALA A 286 -11.11 17.10 0.26
N ILE A 287 -10.02 17.88 0.17
CA ILE A 287 -10.08 19.34 0.06
C ILE A 287 -10.84 19.74 -1.19
N TYR A 288 -10.51 19.14 -2.34
CA TYR A 288 -11.22 19.39 -3.59
C TYR A 288 -12.73 19.20 -3.42
N LEU A 289 -13.16 18.01 -3.00
CA LEU A 289 -14.59 17.69 -2.83
C LEU A 289 -15.28 18.66 -1.87
N PHE A 290 -14.65 18.99 -0.75
CA PHE A 290 -15.18 19.96 0.20
C PHE A 290 -15.35 21.35 -0.43
N VAL A 291 -14.37 21.80 -1.20
CA VAL A 291 -14.39 23.11 -1.85
C VAL A 291 -15.46 23.19 -2.94
N VAL A 292 -15.53 22.24 -3.87
CA VAL A 292 -16.49 22.33 -4.99
C VAL A 292 -17.93 21.96 -4.61
N LEU A 293 -18.14 21.08 -3.64
CA LEU A 293 -19.51 20.64 -3.28
C LEU A 293 -20.14 21.47 -2.16
N LYS A 294 -19.36 22.02 -1.23
CA LYS A 294 -19.89 22.75 -0.07
C LYS A 294 -19.43 24.20 -0.03
N LEU A 295 -18.13 24.44 0.15
CA LEU A 295 -17.61 25.77 0.45
C LEU A 295 -17.84 26.77 -0.69
N GLY A 296 -17.51 26.37 -1.92
CA GLY A 296 -17.61 27.21 -3.10
C GLY A 296 -19.06 27.62 -3.43
N PRO A 297 -20.02 26.67 -3.51
CA PRO A 297 -21.42 27.02 -3.71
C PRO A 297 -21.99 27.93 -2.60
N ALA A 298 -21.68 27.64 -1.33
CA ALA A 298 -22.10 28.49 -0.20
C ALA A 298 -21.51 29.90 -0.27
N TYR A 299 -20.22 30.02 -0.64
CA TYR A 299 -19.56 31.30 -0.84
C TYR A 299 -20.18 32.11 -1.98
N MET A 300 -20.61 31.44 -3.05
CA MET A 300 -21.17 32.08 -4.24
C MET A 300 -22.66 32.40 -4.12
N GLU A 301 -23.40 31.82 -3.16
CA GLU A 301 -24.86 31.96 -3.02
C GLU A 301 -25.30 33.43 -3.13
N LYS A 302 -24.70 34.30 -2.30
CA LYS A 302 -25.02 35.74 -2.20
C LYS A 302 -24.22 36.64 -3.15
N ARG A 303 -23.35 36.08 -4.00
CA ARG A 303 -22.43 36.86 -4.86
C ARG A 303 -22.83 36.82 -6.34
N LYS A 304 -22.45 37.85 -7.09
CA LYS A 304 -22.57 37.84 -8.56
C LYS A 304 -21.48 36.92 -9.17
N PRO A 305 -21.74 36.27 -10.32
CA PRO A 305 -20.74 35.43 -10.97
C PRO A 305 -19.51 36.24 -11.38
N TYR A 306 -18.31 35.71 -11.15
CA TYR A 306 -17.06 36.39 -11.52
C TYR A 306 -16.80 36.29 -13.03
N ASP A 307 -16.24 37.35 -13.61
CA ASP A 307 -15.72 37.32 -14.98
C ASP A 307 -14.27 36.79 -14.97
N LEU A 308 -14.15 35.47 -15.19
CA LEU A 308 -12.86 34.78 -15.26
C LEU A 308 -12.37 34.60 -16.70
N ARG A 309 -12.89 35.34 -17.69
CA ARG A 309 -12.59 35.10 -19.11
C ARG A 309 -11.09 35.20 -19.42
N LYS A 310 -10.40 36.24 -18.93
CA LYS A 310 -8.95 36.41 -19.14
C LYS A 310 -8.17 35.23 -18.54
N PHE A 311 -8.51 34.83 -17.31
CA PHE A 311 -7.90 33.68 -16.65
C PHE A 311 -8.10 32.39 -17.46
N LEU A 312 -9.33 32.13 -17.94
CA LEU A 312 -9.64 30.93 -18.73
C LEU A 312 -8.89 30.88 -20.06
N ILE A 313 -8.59 32.04 -20.68
CA ILE A 313 -7.78 32.10 -21.90
C ILE A 313 -6.36 31.58 -21.60
N PHE A 314 -5.70 32.13 -20.58
CA PHE A 314 -4.36 31.71 -20.18
C PHE A 314 -4.34 30.25 -19.70
N TYR A 315 -5.34 29.85 -18.91
CA TYR A 315 -5.47 28.49 -18.39
C TYR A 315 -5.59 27.47 -19.52
N ASN A 316 -6.51 27.66 -20.48
CA ASN A 316 -6.67 26.73 -21.59
C ASN A 316 -5.43 26.70 -22.48
N LEU A 317 -4.79 27.85 -22.72
CA LEU A 317 -3.53 27.90 -23.48
C LEU A 317 -2.41 27.11 -22.78
N PHE A 318 -2.26 27.28 -21.47
CA PHE A 318 -1.33 26.51 -20.66
C PHE A 318 -1.61 25.01 -20.76
N GLN A 319 -2.87 24.58 -20.63
CA GLN A 319 -3.27 23.18 -20.74
C GLN A 319 -2.92 22.59 -22.11
N ILE A 320 -3.16 23.34 -23.21
CA ILE A 320 -2.79 22.92 -24.57
C ILE A 320 -1.29 22.70 -24.67
N CYS A 321 -0.48 23.68 -24.25
CA CYS A 321 0.98 23.60 -24.30
C CYS A 321 1.52 22.46 -23.43
N ALA A 322 1.01 22.31 -22.20
CA ALA A 322 1.44 21.28 -21.27
C ALA A 322 1.11 19.87 -21.78
N CYS A 323 -0.10 19.65 -22.29
CA CYS A 323 -0.50 18.34 -22.84
C CYS A 323 0.31 17.98 -24.09
N TYR A 324 0.50 18.94 -25.01
CA TYR A 324 1.28 18.73 -26.23
C TYR A 324 2.75 18.43 -25.92
N TRP A 325 3.37 19.24 -25.05
CA TRP A 325 4.75 19.03 -24.62
C TRP A 325 4.95 17.66 -23.98
N ALA A 326 4.05 17.24 -23.08
CA ALA A 326 4.16 15.95 -22.42
C ALA A 326 4.00 14.78 -23.39
N ALA A 327 3.05 14.86 -24.33
CA ALA A 327 2.85 13.85 -25.36
C ALA A 327 4.06 13.73 -26.31
N ALA A 328 4.62 14.86 -26.74
CA ALA A 328 5.83 14.90 -27.56
C ALA A 328 7.03 14.31 -26.80
N LYS A 329 7.23 14.68 -25.52
CA LYS A 329 8.33 14.18 -24.70
C LYS A 329 8.25 12.68 -24.44
N PHE A 330 7.06 12.12 -24.21
CA PHE A 330 6.94 10.66 -24.10
C PHE A 330 7.35 9.95 -25.39
N THR A 331 6.99 10.52 -26.55
CA THR A 331 7.37 9.97 -27.86
C THR A 331 8.89 10.04 -28.07
N GLU A 332 9.53 11.14 -27.71
CA GLU A 332 11.00 11.27 -27.73
C GLU A 332 11.70 10.27 -26.79
N LEU A 333 11.09 9.98 -25.64
CA LEU A 333 11.61 9.02 -24.65
C LEU A 333 11.34 7.54 -25.02
N GLY A 334 10.93 7.28 -26.27
CA GLY A 334 10.81 5.94 -26.83
C GLY A 334 9.40 5.35 -26.84
N PHE A 335 8.37 6.11 -26.45
CA PHE A 335 6.99 5.66 -26.65
C PHE A 335 6.65 5.65 -28.16
N SER A 336 6.01 4.58 -28.65
CA SER A 336 5.56 4.48 -30.03
C SER A 336 4.21 3.80 -30.14
N PHE A 337 3.31 4.42 -30.92
CA PHE A 337 2.00 3.84 -31.23
C PHE A 337 2.08 2.53 -32.03
N ARG A 338 3.21 2.22 -32.68
CA ARG A 338 3.38 0.95 -33.43
C ARG A 338 3.28 -0.27 -32.52
N ASN A 339 3.65 -0.13 -31.26
CA ASN A 339 3.69 -1.23 -30.32
C ASN A 339 2.40 -1.35 -29.49
N THR A 340 1.36 -0.55 -29.79
CA THR A 340 0.11 -0.50 -29.02
C THR A 340 -0.50 -1.88 -28.80
N TRP A 341 -0.63 -2.68 -29.85
CA TRP A 341 -1.30 -3.98 -29.77
C TRP A 341 -0.37 -5.15 -29.41
N GLN A 342 0.90 -4.86 -29.12
CA GLN A 342 1.91 -5.86 -28.77
C GLN A 342 2.09 -5.89 -27.25
N CYS A 343 2.32 -7.08 -26.69
CA CYS A 343 2.72 -7.16 -25.29
C CYS A 343 4.20 -6.79 -25.13
N ILE A 344 4.46 -5.57 -24.67
CA ILE A 344 5.80 -5.20 -24.22
C ILE A 344 5.90 -5.52 -22.72
N PRO A 345 6.77 -6.46 -22.31
CA PRO A 345 6.94 -6.77 -20.89
C PRO A 345 7.49 -5.55 -20.15
N SER A 346 6.84 -5.20 -19.05
CA SER A 346 7.29 -4.13 -18.15
C SER A 346 8.45 -4.62 -17.28
N LYS A 347 9.59 -4.97 -17.88
CA LYS A 347 10.82 -5.06 -17.10
C LYS A 347 11.22 -3.64 -16.73
N LEU A 348 11.17 -3.35 -15.43
CA LEU A 348 11.51 -2.04 -14.89
C LEU A 348 13.03 -1.87 -14.92
N GLU A 349 13.54 -1.53 -16.10
CA GLU A 349 14.95 -1.16 -16.28
C GLU A 349 15.10 0.34 -16.00
N VAL A 350 15.75 0.65 -14.88
CA VAL A 350 16.01 2.03 -14.44
C VAL A 350 17.12 2.61 -15.32
N ASN A 351 16.74 3.07 -16.50
CA ASN A 351 17.60 3.72 -17.48
C ASN A 351 17.30 5.24 -17.54
N GLU A 352 18.12 6.02 -18.23
CA GLU A 352 17.88 7.48 -18.39
C GLU A 352 16.51 7.81 -18.99
N ASN A 353 16.06 7.01 -19.97
CA ASN A 353 14.74 7.16 -20.57
C ASN A 353 13.61 6.94 -19.55
N TRP A 354 13.77 5.97 -18.64
CA TRP A 354 12.81 5.73 -17.56
C TRP A 354 12.76 6.93 -16.60
N ARG A 355 13.92 7.46 -16.20
CA ARG A 355 13.98 8.68 -15.36
C ARG A 355 13.35 9.89 -16.05
N GLY A 356 13.53 10.02 -17.37
CA GLY A 356 12.85 11.01 -18.20
C GLY A 356 11.33 10.85 -18.15
N LYS A 357 10.82 9.63 -18.37
CA LYS A 357 9.38 9.32 -18.33
C LYS A 357 8.79 9.65 -16.96
N MET A 358 9.52 9.34 -15.88
CA MET A 358 9.13 9.68 -14.51
C MET A 358 9.01 11.19 -14.29
N LYS A 359 9.99 11.99 -14.75
CA LYS A 359 9.93 13.46 -14.64
C LYS A 359 8.72 14.04 -15.39
N VAL A 360 8.43 13.54 -16.60
CA VAL A 360 7.25 13.97 -17.37
C VAL A 360 5.96 13.52 -16.69
N GLY A 361 5.90 12.30 -16.16
CA GLY A 361 4.76 11.80 -15.37
C GLY A 361 4.51 12.65 -14.12
N MET A 362 5.56 13.03 -13.39
CA MET A 362 5.45 13.93 -12.24
C MET A 362 4.95 15.31 -12.63
N PHE A 363 5.45 15.89 -13.72
CA PHE A 363 4.91 17.13 -14.27
C PHE A 363 3.42 17.01 -14.57
N LEU A 364 3.00 15.91 -15.22
CA LEU A 364 1.58 15.67 -15.50
C LEU A 364 0.76 15.54 -14.24
N LEU A 365 1.27 14.91 -13.18
CA LEU A 365 0.55 14.85 -11.91
C LEU A 365 0.26 16.25 -11.36
N PHE A 366 1.21 17.17 -11.44
CA PHE A 366 0.98 18.58 -11.08
C PHE A 366 -0.02 19.26 -12.00
N VAL A 367 0.07 19.05 -13.33
CA VAL A 367 -0.90 19.60 -14.30
C VAL A 367 -2.32 19.11 -14.01
N ARG A 368 -2.49 17.82 -13.69
CA ARG A 368 -3.78 17.23 -13.29
C ARG A 368 -4.27 17.78 -11.96
N GLY A 369 -3.36 18.07 -11.02
CA GLY A 369 -3.69 18.81 -9.80
C GLY A 369 -4.23 20.21 -10.10
N ILE A 370 -3.69 20.89 -11.12
CA ILE A 370 -4.18 22.19 -11.60
C ILE A 370 -5.52 22.06 -12.33
N GLU A 371 -5.82 20.94 -13.00
CA GLU A 371 -7.11 20.73 -13.67
C GLU A 371 -8.32 20.87 -12.73
N VAL A 372 -8.11 20.61 -11.44
CA VAL A 372 -9.11 20.85 -10.38
C VAL A 372 -9.56 22.32 -10.29
N VAL A 373 -8.71 23.27 -10.70
CA VAL A 373 -9.03 24.71 -10.74
C VAL A 373 -10.13 25.01 -11.76
N GLU A 374 -10.27 24.20 -12.82
CA GLU A 374 -11.34 24.38 -13.80
C GLU A 374 -12.72 24.20 -13.14
N THR A 375 -12.87 23.19 -12.29
CA THR A 375 -14.12 22.95 -11.55
C THR A 375 -14.43 24.10 -10.61
N LEU A 376 -13.40 24.68 -9.96
CA LEU A 376 -13.56 25.89 -9.16
C LEU A 376 -14.01 27.09 -10.01
N CYS A 377 -13.50 27.23 -11.23
CA CYS A 377 -13.95 28.27 -12.16
C CYS A 377 -15.42 28.11 -12.55
N PHE A 378 -15.94 26.89 -12.68
CA PHE A 378 -17.37 26.65 -12.91
C PHE A 378 -18.22 27.14 -11.73
N VAL A 379 -17.80 26.84 -10.50
CA VAL A 379 -18.48 27.29 -9.28
C VAL A 379 -18.47 28.83 -9.18
N LEU A 380 -17.32 29.47 -9.36
CA LEU A 380 -17.16 30.93 -9.29
C LEU A 380 -17.93 31.68 -10.39
N ARG A 381 -18.23 31.02 -11.51
CA ARG A 381 -19.06 31.56 -12.60
C ARG A 381 -20.55 31.24 -12.45
N LYS A 382 -20.96 30.60 -11.34
CA LYS A 382 -22.33 30.08 -11.11
C LYS A 382 -22.80 29.15 -12.23
N LYS A 383 -21.90 28.31 -12.76
CA LYS A 383 -22.20 27.27 -13.76
C LYS A 383 -22.26 25.88 -13.14
N GLN A 384 -23.10 25.73 -12.10
CA GLN A 384 -23.22 24.48 -11.36
C GLN A 384 -23.70 23.30 -12.23
N ASN A 385 -24.42 23.58 -13.31
CA ASN A 385 -24.81 22.59 -14.31
C ASN A 385 -23.61 21.93 -15.02
N GLN A 386 -22.41 22.49 -14.93
CA GLN A 386 -21.16 21.90 -15.46
C GLN A 386 -20.45 21.01 -14.42
N VAL A 387 -20.72 21.22 -13.13
CA VAL A 387 -20.19 20.41 -12.01
C VAL A 387 -21.05 19.16 -11.85
N THR A 388 -20.96 18.27 -12.84
CA THR A 388 -21.72 17.02 -12.90
C THR A 388 -20.98 15.88 -12.19
N PHE A 389 -21.71 14.82 -11.84
CA PHE A 389 -21.11 13.58 -11.33
C PHE A 389 -20.02 13.04 -12.27
N LEU A 390 -20.28 13.03 -13.58
CA LEU A 390 -19.30 12.63 -14.60
C LEU A 390 -18.00 13.42 -14.48
N HIS A 391 -18.09 14.75 -14.38
CA HIS A 391 -16.92 15.61 -14.28
C HIS A 391 -16.12 15.33 -13.00
N ILE A 392 -16.78 15.32 -11.83
CA ILE A 392 -16.12 15.08 -10.54
C ILE A 392 -15.47 13.69 -10.51
N TYR A 393 -16.22 12.66 -10.89
CA TYR A 393 -15.73 11.28 -10.90
C TYR A 393 -14.50 11.15 -11.80
N HIS A 394 -14.57 11.67 -13.03
CA HIS A 394 -13.46 11.65 -13.97
C HIS A 394 -12.21 12.32 -13.39
N HIS A 395 -12.30 13.57 -12.92
CA HIS A 395 -11.13 14.32 -12.43
C HIS A 395 -10.47 13.64 -11.22
N ILE A 396 -11.25 13.06 -10.31
CA ILE A 396 -10.70 12.31 -9.17
C ILE A 396 -10.05 11.02 -9.68
N SER A 397 -10.77 10.24 -10.49
CA SER A 397 -10.28 8.92 -10.86
C SER A 397 -9.02 8.98 -11.73
N VAL A 398 -8.94 9.92 -12.67
CA VAL A 398 -7.73 10.06 -13.53
C VAL A 398 -6.53 10.57 -12.75
N PHE A 399 -6.73 11.42 -11.73
CA PHE A 399 -5.66 11.87 -10.84
C PHE A 399 -5.10 10.72 -10.02
N TRP A 400 -5.99 9.88 -9.46
CA TRP A 400 -5.61 8.68 -8.71
C TRP A 400 -4.92 7.63 -9.56
N LEU A 401 -5.45 7.36 -10.76
CA LEU A 401 -4.86 6.39 -11.68
C LEU A 401 -3.48 6.83 -12.14
N LEU A 402 -3.29 8.11 -12.46
CA LEU A 402 -1.97 8.65 -12.81
C LEU A 402 -0.96 8.48 -11.65
N TRP A 403 -1.36 8.79 -10.42
CA TRP A 403 -0.50 8.57 -9.25
C TRP A 403 -0.13 7.10 -9.08
N LEU A 404 -1.09 6.19 -9.22
CA LEU A 404 -0.84 4.74 -9.15
C LEU A 404 0.10 4.25 -10.25
N THR A 405 -0.05 4.74 -11.48
CA THR A 405 0.86 4.44 -12.58
C THR A 405 2.28 4.86 -12.23
N ILE A 406 2.48 6.12 -11.83
CA ILE A 406 3.83 6.62 -11.50
C ILE A 406 4.44 5.84 -10.31
N LYS A 407 3.62 5.49 -9.31
CA LYS A 407 4.06 4.78 -8.10
C LYS A 407 4.46 3.33 -8.35
N ILE A 408 3.74 2.63 -9.24
CA ILE A 408 3.86 1.17 -9.41
C ILE A 408 4.67 0.82 -10.67
N SER A 409 4.41 1.47 -11.80
CA SER A 409 5.11 1.21 -13.06
C SER A 409 4.89 2.30 -14.11
N ALA A 410 5.99 2.80 -14.68
CA ALA A 410 5.98 3.67 -15.87
C ALA A 410 6.34 2.86 -17.14
N GLY A 411 5.66 1.74 -17.36
CA GLY A 411 5.83 0.91 -18.56
C GLY A 411 5.17 1.51 -19.81
N ASP A 412 5.59 1.03 -20.98
CA ASP A 412 5.11 1.56 -22.27
C ASP A 412 3.64 1.23 -22.53
N MET A 413 3.14 0.10 -21.98
CA MET A 413 1.73 -0.29 -22.10
C MET A 413 0.83 0.66 -21.31
N GLU A 414 1.25 1.12 -20.14
CA GLU A 414 0.55 2.11 -19.34
C GLU A 414 0.60 3.50 -19.99
N LEU A 415 1.74 3.85 -20.61
CA LEU A 415 1.91 5.13 -21.30
C LEU A 415 0.97 5.29 -22.50
N PHE A 416 0.56 4.21 -23.17
CA PHE A 416 -0.41 4.30 -24.27
C PHE A 416 -1.72 4.99 -23.84
N VAL A 417 -2.29 4.53 -22.73
CA VAL A 417 -3.51 5.08 -22.12
C VAL A 417 -3.32 6.58 -21.83
N MET A 418 -2.16 6.95 -21.30
CA MET A 418 -1.84 8.32 -20.95
C MET A 418 -1.66 9.22 -22.18
N VAL A 419 -0.83 8.82 -23.13
CA VAL A 419 -0.50 9.60 -24.32
C VAL A 419 -1.72 9.79 -25.21
N LEU A 420 -2.55 8.76 -25.41
CA LEU A 420 -3.81 8.88 -26.14
C LEU A 420 -4.73 9.92 -25.50
N ASN A 421 -4.85 9.90 -24.16
CA ASN A 421 -5.65 10.89 -23.44
C ASN A 421 -5.09 12.32 -23.57
N LEU A 422 -3.76 12.50 -23.57
CA LEU A 422 -3.14 13.81 -23.78
C LEU A 422 -3.47 14.39 -25.15
N TYR A 423 -3.42 13.60 -26.23
CA TYR A 423 -3.78 14.09 -27.56
C TYR A 423 -5.24 14.52 -27.66
N VAL A 424 -6.16 13.74 -27.06
CA VAL A 424 -7.58 14.12 -27.01
C VAL A 424 -7.79 15.36 -26.14
N HIS A 425 -7.05 15.50 -25.04
CA HIS A 425 -7.09 16.69 -24.19
C HIS A 425 -6.58 17.93 -24.94
N VAL A 426 -5.54 17.83 -25.78
CA VAL A 426 -5.11 18.94 -26.64
C VAL A 426 -6.27 19.44 -27.50
N VAL A 427 -6.97 18.53 -28.20
CA VAL A 427 -8.12 18.90 -29.04
C VAL A 427 -9.27 19.51 -28.21
N MET A 428 -9.57 18.93 -27.05
CA MET A 428 -10.62 19.41 -26.15
C MET A 428 -10.32 20.81 -25.62
N TYR A 429 -9.09 21.08 -25.17
CA TYR A 429 -8.71 22.39 -24.66
C TYR A 429 -8.59 23.44 -25.77
N ILE A 430 -8.19 23.07 -26.99
CA ILE A 430 -8.29 23.95 -28.16
C ILE A 430 -9.74 24.38 -28.37
N TYR A 431 -10.69 23.44 -28.30
CA TYR A 431 -12.11 23.78 -28.40
C TYR A 431 -12.56 24.74 -27.28
N TYR A 432 -12.19 24.49 -26.02
CA TYR A 432 -12.57 25.37 -24.92
C TYR A 432 -11.92 26.75 -25.01
N PHE A 433 -10.66 26.83 -25.43
CA PHE A 433 -9.98 28.09 -25.72
C PHE A 433 -10.73 28.90 -26.79
N LEU A 434 -11.03 28.28 -27.93
CA LEU A 434 -11.71 28.95 -29.03
C LEU A 434 -13.16 29.33 -28.66
N ALA A 435 -13.85 28.54 -27.85
CA ALA A 435 -15.21 28.82 -27.39
C ALA A 435 -15.31 30.07 -26.49
N LEU A 436 -14.19 30.60 -25.98
CA LEU A 436 -14.16 31.86 -25.24
C LEU A 436 -14.33 33.09 -26.15
N PHE A 437 -14.14 32.96 -27.46
CA PHE A 437 -14.35 34.04 -28.43
C PHE A 437 -15.77 33.97 -29.00
N LYS A 438 -16.58 35.01 -28.78
CA LYS A 438 -17.97 35.09 -29.26
C LYS A 438 -18.16 34.72 -30.74
N PRO A 439 -17.37 35.22 -31.72
CA PRO A 439 -17.56 34.86 -33.12
C PRO A 439 -17.31 33.37 -33.39
N MET A 440 -16.36 32.75 -32.68
CA MET A 440 -16.01 31.34 -32.85
C MET A 440 -17.07 30.40 -32.30
N GLN A 441 -17.92 30.82 -31.37
CA GLN A 441 -18.95 29.96 -30.78
C GLN A 441 -19.95 29.44 -31.82
N MET A 442 -20.28 30.24 -32.84
CA MET A 442 -21.20 29.81 -33.90
C MET A 442 -20.59 28.70 -34.76
N ILE A 443 -19.30 28.83 -35.09
CA ILE A 443 -18.54 27.89 -35.91
C ILE A 443 -18.28 26.57 -35.15
N LEU A 444 -18.04 26.65 -33.84
CA LEU A 444 -17.69 25.49 -33.01
C LEU A 444 -18.88 24.65 -32.55
N ARG A 445 -20.10 25.21 -32.52
CA ARG A 445 -21.32 24.49 -32.13
C ARG A 445 -21.54 23.16 -32.88
N PRO A 446 -21.43 23.09 -34.22
CA PRO A 446 -21.59 21.82 -34.95
C PRO A 446 -20.47 20.81 -34.69
N ILE A 447 -19.28 21.25 -34.27
CA ILE A 447 -18.11 20.38 -34.03
C ILE A 447 -18.19 19.67 -32.67
N LYS A 448 -18.93 20.25 -31.72
CA LYS A 448 -19.04 19.74 -30.34
C LYS A 448 -19.39 18.24 -30.23
N PRO A 449 -20.37 17.69 -30.98
CA PRO A 449 -20.67 16.25 -30.94
C PRO A 449 -19.50 15.39 -31.44
N ALA A 450 -18.76 15.83 -32.45
CA ALA A 450 -17.62 15.10 -33.00
C ALA A 450 -16.48 14.96 -31.97
N ILE A 451 -16.24 16.00 -31.17
CA ILE A 451 -15.28 15.92 -30.05
C ILE A 451 -15.73 14.89 -29.01
N THR A 452 -17.03 14.85 -28.69
CA THR A 452 -17.56 13.85 -27.74
C THR A 452 -17.43 12.43 -28.29
N ILE A 453 -17.68 12.23 -29.59
CA ILE A 453 -17.48 10.94 -30.27
C ILE A 453 -16.00 10.54 -30.22
N MET A 454 -15.08 11.45 -30.50
CA MET A 454 -13.64 11.19 -30.41
C MET A 454 -13.22 10.76 -28.99
N GLN A 455 -13.74 11.41 -27.94
CA GLN A 455 -13.50 11.00 -26.55
C GLN A 455 -14.04 9.59 -26.26
N MET A 456 -15.22 9.25 -26.77
CA MET A 456 -15.78 7.90 -26.63
C MET A 456 -14.94 6.85 -27.39
N THR A 457 -14.49 7.17 -28.60
CA THR A 457 -13.59 6.30 -29.38
C THR A 457 -12.26 6.06 -28.65
N GLN A 458 -11.70 7.09 -28.00
CA GLN A 458 -10.53 6.92 -27.13
C GLN A 458 -10.77 5.81 -26.10
N PHE A 459 -11.88 5.83 -25.38
CA PHE A 459 -12.13 4.83 -24.32
C PHE A 459 -12.28 3.42 -24.87
N VAL A 460 -12.83 3.26 -26.09
CA VAL A 460 -12.90 1.95 -26.77
C VAL A 460 -11.49 1.43 -27.10
N LEU A 461 -10.62 2.30 -27.62
CA LEU A 461 -9.22 1.93 -27.89
C LEU A 461 -8.47 1.56 -26.60
N MET A 462 -8.66 2.34 -25.53
CA MET A 462 -8.08 2.06 -24.21
C MET A 462 -8.58 0.73 -23.65
N PHE A 463 -9.87 0.42 -23.81
CA PHE A 463 -10.43 -0.85 -23.36
C PHE A 463 -9.78 -2.04 -24.08
N GLY A 464 -9.69 -2.00 -25.41
CA GLY A 464 -9.03 -3.06 -26.19
C GLY A 464 -7.56 -3.25 -25.78
N HIS A 465 -6.86 -2.14 -25.50
CA HIS A 465 -5.48 -2.16 -25.06
C HIS A 465 -5.32 -2.83 -23.69
N VAL A 466 -6.15 -2.46 -22.71
CA VAL A 466 -6.16 -3.06 -21.37
C VAL A 466 -6.49 -4.56 -21.43
N VAL A 467 -7.44 -4.96 -22.27
CA VAL A 467 -7.77 -6.39 -22.47
C VAL A 467 -6.57 -7.15 -23.06
N THR A 468 -5.83 -6.53 -23.98
CA THR A 468 -4.60 -7.14 -24.55
C THR A 468 -3.53 -7.31 -23.47
N ALA A 469 -3.35 -6.32 -22.60
CA ALA A 469 -2.40 -6.37 -21.48
C ALA A 469 -2.77 -7.45 -20.43
N LEU A 470 -4.06 -7.77 -20.26
CA LEU A 470 -4.55 -8.76 -19.30
C LEU A 470 -4.44 -10.21 -19.80
N LYS A 471 -4.04 -10.45 -21.05
CA LYS A 471 -3.87 -11.82 -21.59
C LYS A 471 -2.84 -12.62 -20.77
N PRO A 472 -3.04 -13.94 -20.56
CA PRO A 472 -2.10 -14.77 -19.79
C PRO A 472 -0.66 -14.75 -20.32
N SER A 473 -0.50 -14.63 -21.64
CA SER A 473 0.78 -14.55 -22.33
C SER A 473 1.53 -13.23 -22.13
N CYS A 474 0.90 -12.23 -21.51
CA CYS A 474 1.50 -10.91 -21.32
C CYS A 474 2.07 -10.72 -19.91
N HIS A 475 3.38 -10.52 -19.83
CA HIS A 475 4.14 -10.34 -18.59
C HIS A 475 4.23 -8.86 -18.18
N VAL A 476 3.08 -8.27 -17.84
CA VAL A 476 2.96 -6.90 -17.32
C VAL A 476 2.45 -6.90 -15.88
N ASN A 477 2.49 -5.75 -15.21
CA ASN A 477 1.94 -5.61 -13.86
C ASN A 477 0.41 -5.61 -13.91
N LYS A 478 -0.20 -6.80 -13.82
CA LYS A 478 -1.65 -7.00 -13.96
C LYS A 478 -2.47 -6.20 -12.94
N THR A 479 -1.94 -5.96 -11.73
CA THR A 479 -2.62 -5.20 -10.68
C THR A 479 -3.03 -3.80 -11.15
N LEU A 480 -2.18 -3.12 -11.91
CA LEU A 480 -2.46 -1.78 -12.42
C LEU A 480 -3.55 -1.82 -13.51
N PHE A 481 -3.47 -2.78 -14.44
CA PHE A 481 -4.48 -2.95 -15.49
C PHE A 481 -5.86 -3.37 -14.94
N TYR A 482 -5.90 -4.14 -13.85
CA TYR A 482 -7.15 -4.42 -13.13
C TYR A 482 -7.80 -3.16 -12.55
N SER A 483 -7.01 -2.15 -12.16
CA SER A 483 -7.55 -0.85 -11.69
C SER A 483 -8.05 0.04 -12.84
N PHE A 484 -7.43 -0.02 -14.03
CA PHE A 484 -7.84 0.75 -15.20
C PHE A 484 -9.15 0.25 -15.81
N LEU A 485 -9.33 -1.06 -15.91
CA LEU A 485 -10.48 -1.68 -16.59
C LEU A 485 -11.85 -1.17 -16.10
N PRO A 486 -12.19 -1.21 -14.79
CA PRO A 486 -13.49 -0.73 -14.32
C PRO A 486 -13.65 0.76 -14.56
N ASN A 487 -12.57 1.55 -14.45
CA ASN A 487 -12.63 2.99 -14.65
C ASN A 487 -12.96 3.36 -16.11
N VAL A 488 -12.31 2.73 -17.08
CA VAL A 488 -12.58 2.95 -18.51
C VAL A 488 -14.03 2.60 -18.86
N VAL A 489 -14.56 1.49 -18.32
CA VAL A 489 -15.96 1.08 -18.54
C VAL A 489 -16.94 2.10 -17.96
N ILE A 490 -16.72 2.53 -16.71
CA ILE A 490 -17.59 3.51 -16.04
C ILE A 490 -17.58 4.85 -16.79
N ILE A 491 -16.40 5.36 -17.16
CA ILE A 491 -16.29 6.64 -17.86
C ILE A 491 -16.93 6.56 -19.25
N PHE A 492 -16.72 5.46 -20.00
CA PHE A 492 -17.38 5.26 -21.28
C PHE A 492 -18.91 5.32 -21.14
N TYR A 493 -19.48 4.62 -20.15
CA TYR A 493 -20.91 4.66 -19.89
C TYR A 493 -21.41 6.07 -19.57
N LEU A 494 -20.70 6.80 -18.71
CA LEU A 494 -21.09 8.18 -18.33
C LEU A 494 -21.02 9.15 -19.53
N PHE A 495 -20.03 8.99 -20.42
CA PHE A 495 -19.96 9.77 -21.66
C PHE A 495 -21.06 9.40 -22.65
N TYR A 496 -21.39 8.11 -22.76
CA TYR A 496 -22.50 7.64 -23.60
C TYR A 496 -23.85 8.20 -23.11
N ASP A 497 -24.11 8.17 -21.80
CA ASP A 497 -25.30 8.76 -21.19
C ASP A 497 -25.36 10.28 -21.43
N PHE A 498 -24.24 10.98 -21.25
CA PHE A 498 -24.12 12.40 -21.59
C PHE A 498 -24.43 12.67 -23.06
N TYR A 499 -23.88 11.88 -23.99
CA TYR A 499 -24.10 12.04 -25.42
C TYR A 499 -25.59 11.87 -25.78
N LYS A 500 -26.23 10.82 -25.25
CA LYS A 500 -27.66 10.55 -25.47
C LYS A 500 -28.53 11.71 -24.97
N LYS A 501 -28.28 12.19 -23.75
CA LYS A 501 -29.04 13.29 -23.14
C LYS A 501 -28.80 14.64 -23.84
N ALA A 502 -27.55 14.95 -24.19
CA ALA A 502 -27.18 16.26 -24.72
C ALA A 502 -27.52 16.44 -26.21
N TYR A 503 -27.43 15.37 -27.01
CA TYR A 503 -27.55 15.46 -28.48
C TYR A 503 -28.76 14.72 -29.04
N ASN A 504 -29.03 13.48 -28.62
CA ASN A 504 -30.13 12.70 -29.20
C ASN A 504 -31.49 13.19 -28.73
N ASN A 505 -31.67 13.37 -27.41
CA ASN A 505 -32.94 13.87 -26.86
C ASN A 505 -33.22 15.31 -27.30
N LYS A 506 -32.18 16.13 -27.48
CA LYS A 506 -32.32 17.51 -27.97
C LYS A 506 -32.68 17.57 -29.45
N LYS A 507 -32.11 16.69 -30.28
CA LYS A 507 -32.51 16.54 -31.69
C LYS A 507 -33.94 16.03 -31.81
N ALA A 508 -34.36 15.06 -31.00
CA ALA A 508 -35.73 14.55 -30.96
C ALA A 508 -36.73 15.66 -30.57
N ALA A 509 -36.45 16.41 -29.50
CA ALA A 509 -37.30 17.53 -29.08
C ALA A 509 -37.33 18.70 -30.08
N GLN A 510 -36.23 18.95 -30.82
CA GLN A 510 -36.20 19.94 -31.91
C GLN A 510 -37.00 19.46 -33.13
N LEU A 511 -36.92 18.16 -33.45
CA LEU A 511 -37.68 17.55 -34.53
C LEU A 511 -39.19 17.57 -34.23
N GLU A 512 -39.60 17.22 -33.00
CA GLU A 512 -40.99 17.33 -32.54
C GLU A 512 -41.52 18.76 -32.64
N LYS A 513 -40.74 19.76 -32.23
CA LYS A 513 -41.11 21.18 -32.39
C LYS A 513 -41.22 21.60 -33.85
N CYS A 514 -40.32 21.13 -34.72
CA CYS A 514 -40.40 21.39 -36.16
C CYS A 514 -41.62 20.73 -36.80
N VAL A 515 -41.95 19.50 -36.40
CA VAL A 515 -43.15 18.80 -36.86
C VAL A 515 -44.41 19.53 -36.37
N GLN A 516 -44.51 19.88 -35.08
CA GLN A 516 -45.62 20.67 -34.54
C GLN A 516 -45.79 22.01 -35.26
N MET A 517 -44.69 22.72 -35.53
CA MET A 517 -44.72 24.01 -36.23
C MET A 517 -45.13 23.86 -37.70
N LYS A 518 -44.67 22.82 -38.41
CA LYS A 518 -45.17 22.49 -39.76
C LYS A 518 -46.65 22.12 -39.76
N THR A 519 -47.11 21.38 -38.75
CA THR A 519 -48.52 21.00 -38.60
C THR A 519 -49.40 22.23 -38.34
N LEU A 520 -48.93 23.18 -37.52
CA LEU A 520 -49.60 24.46 -37.26
C LEU A 520 -49.65 25.36 -38.50
N ILE A 521 -48.55 25.45 -39.27
CA ILE A 521 -48.53 26.21 -40.53
C ILE A 521 -49.48 25.59 -41.56
N ASN A 522 -49.52 24.25 -41.67
CA ASN A 522 -50.50 23.57 -42.53
C ASN A 522 -51.95 23.77 -42.06
N CYS A 523 -52.21 23.80 -40.74
CA CYS A 523 -53.55 24.10 -40.22
C CYS A 523 -53.97 25.55 -40.53
N ASN A 524 -53.06 26.52 -40.44
CA ASN A 524 -53.35 27.91 -40.81
C ASN A 524 -53.58 28.09 -42.31
N ASN A 525 -52.86 27.33 -43.16
CA ASN A 525 -53.08 27.37 -44.61
C ASN A 525 -54.34 26.62 -45.05
N ASN A 526 -54.82 25.63 -44.28
CA ASN A 526 -56.04 24.88 -44.56
C ASN A 526 -57.34 25.55 -44.05
N ASN A 527 -57.26 26.58 -43.21
CA ASN A 527 -58.44 27.31 -42.70
C ASN A 527 -59.11 28.25 -43.73
N ASN A 528 -58.80 28.11 -45.02
CA ASN A 528 -59.45 28.86 -46.11
C ASN A 528 -60.25 27.98 -47.09
N ILE A 529 -60.62 26.76 -46.70
CA ILE A 529 -61.52 25.92 -47.51
C ILE A 529 -62.74 25.50 -46.69
N ASN A 530 -63.87 25.97 -47.18
CA ASN A 530 -65.24 25.83 -46.69
C ASN A 530 -65.66 24.38 -46.37
N ASN A 531 -66.59 24.30 -45.41
CA ASN A 531 -67.71 23.36 -45.30
C ASN A 531 -67.46 21.87 -45.58
N VAL A 532 -67.77 21.01 -44.60
CA VAL A 532 -68.82 19.95 -44.72
C VAL A 532 -68.98 19.16 -43.40
N LYS A 533 -70.24 19.06 -43.00
CA LYS A 533 -71.00 18.16 -42.09
C LYS A 533 -70.29 17.02 -41.31
N LEU A 534 -70.49 17.06 -39.98
CA LEU A 534 -71.33 16.19 -39.12
C LEU A 534 -71.34 14.64 -39.29
N GLU A 535 -71.42 14.00 -38.10
CA GLU A 535 -71.78 12.59 -37.77
C GLU A 535 -70.64 11.56 -37.86
N GLY A 536 -70.38 10.68 -36.88
CA GLY A 536 -71.01 10.37 -35.61
C GLY A 536 -70.26 9.19 -34.95
N LYS A 537 -70.43 9.05 -33.61
CA LYS A 537 -70.41 7.85 -32.72
C LYS A 537 -69.48 6.66 -33.11
N THR A 538 -68.78 6.00 -32.20
CA THR A 538 -69.37 5.33 -31.02
C THR A 538 -68.28 4.90 -30.02
N GLN A 539 -68.61 5.12 -28.74
CA GLN A 539 -68.22 4.45 -27.48
C GLN A 539 -66.74 4.32 -27.06
#